data_AF-A0A6G4XW47-F1
#
_entry.id   AF-A0A6G4XW47-F1
#
_cell.length_a   1.000
_cell.length_b   1.000
_cell.length_c   1.000
_cell.angle_alpha   90.00
_cell.angle_beta   90.00
_cell.angle_gamma   90.00
#
_symmetry.space_group_name_H-M   'P 1'
#
loop_
_entity.id
_entity.type
_entity.pdbx_description
1 polymer ?
#
loop_
_entity_poly.entity_id
_entity_poly.type
_entity_poly.pdbx_seq_one_letter_code
_entity_poly.pdbx_strand_id
1 'polypeptide(L)'
;MPALNVDFSEEELAELRALAQDTGEPMKAIVRKATADTISRHRALREAAEVFQRTFHDPALADAISAAGIDDGPARRSAGQAA
;
A
#
# COMPACT_ATOMS: atom_id res chain seq x y z
N MET A 1 -26.69 13.18 3.63
CA MET A 1 -25.24 12.93 3.54
C MET A 1 -24.74 12.63 4.93
N PRO A 2 -24.10 11.46 5.18
CA PRO A 2 -23.45 11.22 6.47
C PRO A 2 -22.30 12.22 6.65
N ALA A 3 -22.16 12.78 7.85
CA ALA A 3 -21.07 13.67 8.20
C ALA A 3 -20.14 12.94 9.17
N LEU A 4 -18.84 12.93 8.87
CA LEU A 4 -17.80 12.53 9.80
C LEU A 4 -17.25 13.81 10.42
N ASN A 5 -17.41 13.97 11.73
CA ASN A 5 -16.79 15.07 12.46
C ASN A 5 -15.32 14.72 12.70
N VAL A 6 -14.43 15.63 12.33
CA VAL A 6 -12.98 15.47 12.47
C VAL A 6 -12.47 16.70 13.20
N ASP A 7 -11.78 16.47 14.30
CA ASP A 7 -11.14 17.53 15.07
C ASP A 7 -9.79 17.86 14.47
N PHE A 8 -9.51 19.16 14.32
CA PHE A 8 -8.24 19.68 13.87
C PHE A 8 -7.74 20.68 14.91
N SER A 9 -6.44 20.66 15.17
CA SER A 9 -5.77 21.73 15.89
C SER A 9 -5.81 23.04 15.10
N GLU A 10 -5.55 24.16 15.78
CA GLU A 10 -5.50 25.47 15.11
C GLU A 10 -4.39 25.55 14.06
N GLU A 11 -3.25 24.90 14.32
CA GLU A 11 -2.10 24.80 13.42
C GLU A 11 -2.47 24.03 12.15
N GLU A 12 -3.08 22.84 12.28
CA GLU A 12 -3.54 22.04 11.14
C GLU A 12 -4.58 22.78 10.30
N LEU A 13 -5.49 23.54 10.94
CA LEU A 13 -6.44 24.39 10.22
C LEU A 13 -5.76 25.55 9.49
N ALA A 14 -4.70 26.13 10.05
CA ALA A 14 -3.93 27.19 9.39
C ALA A 14 -3.23 26.65 8.13
N GLU A 15 -2.58 25.49 8.24
CA GLU A 15 -1.94 24.81 7.10
C GLU A 15 -2.96 24.44 6.02
N LEU A 16 -4.10 23.84 6.42
CA LEU A 16 -5.14 23.44 5.47
C LEU A 16 -5.79 24.65 4.76
N ARG A 17 -5.88 25.81 5.44
CA ARG A 17 -6.32 27.07 4.81
C ARG A 17 -5.30 27.59 3.82
N ALA A 18 -4.01 27.57 4.15
CA ALA A 18 -2.95 27.98 3.24
C ALA A 18 -2.96 27.10 1.97
N LEU A 19 -3.04 25.78 2.14
CA LEU A 19 -3.15 24.84 1.04
C LEU A 19 -4.40 25.06 0.17
N ALA A 20 -5.54 25.38 0.78
CA ALA A 20 -6.76 25.73 0.07
C ALA A 20 -6.63 27.03 -0.75
N GLN A 21 -5.91 28.02 -0.22
CA GLN A 21 -5.62 29.26 -0.95
C GLN A 21 -4.70 29.01 -2.15
N ASP A 22 -3.64 28.23 -1.95
CA ASP A 22 -2.65 27.93 -3.00
C ASP A 22 -3.25 27.12 -4.15
N THR A 23 -4.11 26.16 -3.83
CA THR A 23 -4.71 25.25 -4.82
C THR A 23 -6.03 25.76 -5.41
N GLY A 24 -6.65 26.78 -4.79
CA GLY A 24 -7.99 27.25 -5.12
C GLY A 24 -9.11 26.24 -4.82
N GLU A 25 -8.82 25.15 -4.11
CA GLU A 25 -9.78 24.11 -3.73
C GLU A 25 -10.36 24.37 -2.33
N PRO A 26 -11.64 24.06 -2.06
CA PRO A 26 -12.18 24.20 -0.71
C PRO A 26 -11.56 23.15 0.23
N MET A 27 -11.26 23.53 1.48
CA MET A 27 -10.64 22.65 2.49
C MET A 27 -11.29 21.26 2.61
N LYS A 28 -12.63 21.22 2.59
CA LYS A 28 -13.40 19.96 2.62
C LYS A 28 -13.13 19.03 1.42
N ALA A 29 -12.86 19.59 0.24
CA ALA A 29 -12.51 18.79 -0.93
C ALA A 29 -11.09 18.23 -0.81
N ILE A 30 -10.16 19.03 -0.30
CA ILE A 30 -8.78 18.61 -0.01
C ILE A 30 -8.78 17.44 0.97
N VAL A 31 -9.48 17.58 2.11
CA VAL A 31 -9.57 16.51 3.12
C VAL A 31 -10.20 15.25 2.53
N ARG A 32 -11.33 15.40 1.81
CA ARG A 32 -11.99 14.27 1.15
C ARG A 32 -11.07 13.55 0.15
N LYS A 33 -10.33 14.31 -0.65
CA LYS A 33 -9.39 13.78 -1.65
C LYS A 33 -8.25 13.03 -0.97
N ALA A 34 -7.61 13.63 0.04
CA ALA A 34 -6.55 12.99 0.81
C ALA A 34 -7.02 11.68 1.47
N THR A 35 -8.24 11.65 2.03
CA THR A 35 -8.84 10.42 2.57
C THR A 35 -9.07 9.38 1.48
N ALA A 36 -9.63 9.78 0.32
CA ALA A 36 -9.87 8.87 -0.79
C ALA A 36 -8.56 8.27 -1.33
N ASP A 37 -7.51 9.09 -1.48
CA ASP A 37 -6.19 8.65 -1.93
C ASP A 37 -5.55 7.68 -0.93
N THR A 38 -5.72 7.93 0.37
CA THR A 38 -5.24 7.03 1.43
C THR A 38 -5.93 5.66 1.37
N ILE A 39 -7.26 5.64 1.19
CA ILE A 39 -8.02 4.39 1.04
C ILE A 39 -7.60 3.65 -0.23
N SER A 40 -7.46 4.37 -1.35
CA SER A 40 -7.00 3.80 -2.62
C SER A 40 -5.62 3.18 -2.50
N ARG A 41 -4.67 3.90 -1.89
CA ARG A 41 -3.32 3.40 -1.62
C ARG A 41 -3.34 2.16 -0.74
N HIS A 42 -4.13 2.15 0.33
CA HIS A 42 -4.25 0.98 1.20
C HIS A 42 -4.76 -0.24 0.44
N ARG A 43 -5.80 -0.08 -0.39
CA ARG A 43 -6.33 -1.14 -1.24
C ARG A 43 -5.28 -1.65 -2.22
N ALA A 44 -4.61 -0.75 -2.94
CA ALA A 44 -3.60 -1.11 -3.92
C ALA A 44 -2.43 -1.88 -3.29
N LEU A 45 -1.95 -1.46 -2.12
CA LEU A 45 -0.89 -2.17 -1.39
C LEU A 45 -1.32 -3.56 -0.94
N ARG A 46 -2.57 -3.71 -0.50
CA ARG A 46 -3.12 -5.01 -0.11
C ARG A 46 -3.22 -5.95 -1.31
N GLU A 47 -3.78 -5.49 -2.42
CA GLU A 47 -3.89 -6.29 -3.65
C GLU A 47 -2.50 -6.66 -4.19
N ALA A 48 -1.55 -5.73 -4.17
CA ALA A 48 -0.17 -6.00 -4.55
C ALA A 48 0.49 -7.04 -3.64
N ALA A 49 0.25 -7.00 -2.33
CA ALA A 49 0.76 -7.99 -1.39
C ALA A 49 0.16 -9.39 -1.66
N GLU A 50 -1.14 -9.47 -1.95
CA GLU A 50 -1.82 -10.73 -2.30
C GLU A 50 -1.27 -11.32 -3.61
N VAL A 51 -1.08 -10.48 -4.64
CA VAL A 51 -0.46 -10.90 -5.92
C VAL A 51 0.98 -11.35 -5.70
N PHE A 52 1.77 -10.58 -4.96
CA PHE A 52 3.16 -10.91 -4.63
C PHE A 52 3.24 -12.27 -3.94
N GLN A 53 2.46 -12.48 -2.88
CA GLN A 53 2.41 -13.77 -2.18
C GLN A 53 2.05 -14.90 -3.15
N ARG A 54 0.97 -14.76 -3.94
CA ARG A 54 0.56 -15.79 -4.90
C ARG A 54 1.68 -16.12 -5.90
N THR A 55 2.34 -15.09 -6.45
CA THR A 55 3.38 -15.25 -7.46
C THR A 55 4.62 -15.94 -6.88
N PHE A 56 5.09 -15.55 -5.69
CA PHE A 56 6.27 -16.17 -5.07
C PHE A 56 5.98 -17.53 -4.41
N HIS A 57 4.71 -17.85 -4.16
CA HIS A 57 4.28 -19.19 -3.75
C HIS A 57 4.01 -20.14 -4.93
N ASP A 58 4.07 -19.66 -6.18
CA ASP A 58 3.91 -20.49 -7.38
C ASP A 58 5.17 -21.33 -7.62
N PRO A 59 5.10 -22.68 -7.55
CA PRO A 59 6.25 -23.54 -7.80
C PRO A 59 6.83 -23.37 -9.21
N ALA A 60 6.00 -23.03 -10.20
CA ALA A 60 6.45 -22.83 -11.57
C ALA A 60 7.40 -21.63 -11.71
N LEU A 61 7.24 -20.61 -10.85
CA LEU A 61 8.17 -19.48 -10.79
C LEU A 61 9.53 -19.92 -10.25
N ALA A 62 9.55 -20.72 -9.19
CA ALA A 62 10.80 -21.26 -8.64
C ALA A 62 11.56 -22.10 -9.67
N ASP A 63 10.85 -22.94 -10.42
CA ASP A 63 11.44 -23.74 -11.52
C ASP A 63 11.99 -22.85 -12.63
N ALA A 64 11.30 -21.78 -13.00
CA ALA A 64 11.74 -20.83 -14.01
C ALA A 64 12.98 -20.03 -13.58
N ILE A 65 13.03 -19.60 -12.31
CA ILE A 65 14.19 -18.93 -11.71
C ILE A 65 15.42 -19.86 -11.72
N SER A 66 15.24 -21.12 -11.33
CA SER A 66 16.28 -22.15 -11.36
C SER A 66 16.78 -22.42 -12.79
N ALA A 67 15.87 -22.54 -13.76
CA ALA A 67 16.20 -22.74 -15.17
C ALA A 67 16.96 -21.54 -15.78
N ALA A 68 16.70 -20.32 -15.29
CA ALA A 68 17.43 -19.12 -15.68
C ALA A 68 18.83 -19.02 -15.05
N GLY A 69 19.19 -19.94 -14.14
CA GLY A 69 20.48 -19.94 -13.44
C GLY A 69 20.61 -18.81 -12.41
N ILE A 70 19.49 -18.22 -11.97
CA ILE A 70 19.47 -17.17 -10.96
C ILE A 70 19.54 -17.81 -9.58
N ASP A 71 20.55 -17.45 -8.78
CA ASP A 71 20.63 -17.82 -7.36
C ASP A 71 19.72 -16.90 -6.55
N ASP A 72 18.50 -17.38 -6.25
CA ASP A 72 17.48 -16.68 -5.45
C ASP A 72 17.72 -16.80 -3.93
N GLY A 73 18.95 -17.14 -3.53
CA GLY A 73 19.38 -17.22 -2.14
C GLY A 73 19.07 -18.55 -1.47
N PRO A 74 19.30 -18.66 -0.15
CA PRO A 74 19.19 -19.93 0.55
C PRO A 74 17.74 -20.43 0.53
N ALA A 75 17.49 -21.47 -0.28
CA ALA A 75 16.26 -22.24 -0.21
C ALA A 75 16.03 -22.67 1.24
N ARG A 76 14.89 -22.29 1.81
CA ARG A 76 14.51 -22.70 3.16
C ARG A 76 14.39 -24.23 3.13
N ARG A 77 15.46 -24.92 3.50
CA ARG A 77 15.44 -26.38 3.70
C ARG A 77 14.32 -26.62 4.70
N SER A 78 13.22 -27.22 4.23
CA SER A 78 12.19 -27.75 5.12
C SER A 78 12.93 -28.70 6.07
N ALA A 79 13.03 -28.30 7.33
CA ALA A 79 13.50 -29.17 8.39
C ALA A 79 12.47 -30.29 8.53
N GLY A 80 12.68 -31.38 7.79
CA GLY A 80 11.71 -32.45 7.71
C GLY A 80 11.94 -33.41 6.54
N GLN A 81 13.16 -33.89 6.33
CA GLN A 81 13.31 -35.21 5.70
C GLN A 81 14.62 -35.90 6.11
N ALA A 82 14.43 -37.08 6.73
CA ALA A 82 15.37 -38.19 6.98
C ALA A 82 16.47 -37.97 8.05
N ALA A 83 16.80 -38.92 8.94
CA ALA A 83 16.45 -40.35 9.05
C ALA A 83 16.43 -40.79 10.52
#